data_AF-A0A4Z0YQV8-F1
#
_entry.id   AF-A0A4Z0YQV8-F1
#
_cell.length_a   1.000
_cell.length_b   1.000
_cell.length_c   1.000
_cell.angle_alpha   90.00
_cell.angle_beta   90.00
_cell.angle_gamma   90.00
#
_symmetry.space_group_name_H-M   'P 1'
#
loop_
_entity.id
_entity.type
_entity.pdbx_description
1 polymer ?
#
loop_
_entity_poly.entity_id
_entity_poly.type
_entity_poly.pdbx_seq_one_letter_code
_entity_poly.pdbx_strand_id
1 'polypeptide(L)'
;EVELRALVHYLLDLGAVPAARGWRALKERELWTKKGEVLLLADGGYSALEVAPPRGRRGGPGSLPLGAVRLIAGGGTVAGTHGHEPTLGADIICRISVSGILSAGRYYAEDQALDGEKESQFDIQHLRPRRGSLHGAWFASTAVAYAMATTQAVLWDYVIPSDILDFATAETVPCGVLVLLGLADNADAPQWVPGGTPSPVPRRESSGLPAIDLFTDRRTVTTTKDQDPVVARERASENHRRRMAEREEEVRRDHAARSAHVMAALASSRWDPPRVAATSLRWLQGGGHVDTSLKPPSEAAGALLHRIVREPAFAASVFDMLVVWRAWASAGSGMGRPHLGALEAHILEFAVASVLLGVVGEVVVSEVGVLAADMTECMTRWKTVRSG
;
A
#
# COMPACT_ATOMS: atom_id res chain seq x y z
N GLU A 1 -42.06 12.13 -4.74
CA GLU A 1 -40.61 12.31 -4.99
C GLU A 1 -39.90 11.40 -4.02
N VAL A 2 -38.94 10.62 -4.51
CA VAL A 2 -38.15 9.68 -3.72
C VAL A 2 -36.70 10.14 -3.79
N GLU A 3 -35.97 10.01 -2.70
CA GLU A 3 -34.53 10.26 -2.70
C GLU A 3 -33.85 9.24 -3.63
N LEU A 4 -33.12 9.72 -4.65
CA LEU A 4 -32.50 8.84 -5.66
C LEU A 4 -31.55 7.85 -4.99
N ARG A 5 -30.78 8.32 -4.01
CA ARG A 5 -29.86 7.50 -3.24
C ARG A 5 -30.60 6.36 -2.53
N ALA A 6 -31.70 6.66 -1.83
CA ALA A 6 -32.50 5.65 -1.14
C ALA A 6 -33.14 4.64 -2.12
N LEU A 7 -33.56 5.10 -3.30
CA LEU A 7 -34.12 4.22 -4.34
C LEU A 7 -33.05 3.30 -4.94
N VAL A 8 -31.85 3.82 -5.20
CA VAL A 8 -30.73 3.02 -5.71
C VAL A 8 -30.27 2.01 -4.65
N HIS A 9 -30.19 2.39 -3.37
CA HIS A 9 -29.96 1.46 -2.25
C HIS A 9 -30.94 0.30 -2.33
N TYR A 10 -32.22 0.65 -2.35
CA TYR A 10 -33.30 -0.31 -2.37
C TYR A 10 -33.24 -1.30 -3.55
N LEU A 11 -32.93 -0.81 -4.75
CA LEU A 11 -32.87 -1.65 -5.94
C LEU A 11 -31.63 -2.55 -5.96
N LEU A 12 -30.49 -2.06 -5.48
CA LEU A 12 -29.29 -2.87 -5.33
C LEU A 12 -29.46 -3.94 -4.25
N ASP A 13 -30.17 -3.62 -3.16
CA ASP A 13 -30.55 -4.59 -2.12
C ASP A 13 -31.41 -5.74 -2.69
N LEU A 14 -32.18 -5.47 -3.75
CA LEU A 14 -32.97 -6.48 -4.48
C LEU A 14 -32.17 -7.29 -5.52
N GLY A 15 -30.84 -7.12 -5.57
CA GLY A 15 -29.97 -7.81 -6.50
C GLY A 15 -29.81 -7.10 -7.85
N ALA A 16 -30.26 -5.85 -7.98
CA ALA A 16 -30.01 -5.13 -9.22
C ALA A 16 -28.50 -4.86 -9.42
N VAL A 17 -28.05 -4.88 -10.66
CA VAL A 17 -26.66 -4.62 -11.06
C VAL A 17 -26.58 -3.28 -11.79
N PRO A 18 -25.64 -2.39 -11.45
CA PRO A 18 -25.49 -1.12 -12.15
C PRO A 18 -24.97 -1.27 -13.57
N ALA A 19 -25.63 -0.58 -14.50
CA ALA A 19 -25.25 -0.55 -15.91
C ALA A 19 -24.30 0.63 -16.16
N ALA A 20 -23.00 0.35 -16.33
CA ALA A 20 -21.94 1.36 -16.49
C ALA A 20 -22.25 2.40 -17.58
N ARG A 21 -22.77 1.95 -18.71
CA ARG A 21 -23.14 2.82 -19.84
C ARG A 21 -24.23 3.84 -19.46
N GLY A 22 -25.24 3.41 -18.69
CA GLY A 22 -26.35 4.27 -18.30
C GLY A 22 -25.93 5.36 -17.32
N TRP A 23 -25.15 5.01 -16.31
CA TRP A 23 -24.62 5.98 -15.34
C TRP A 23 -23.69 7.00 -15.99
N ARG A 24 -22.83 6.56 -16.92
CA ARG A 24 -21.98 7.46 -17.70
C ARG A 24 -22.79 8.40 -18.59
N ALA A 25 -23.79 7.87 -19.29
CA ALA A 25 -24.68 8.69 -20.11
C ALA A 25 -25.45 9.72 -19.26
N LEU A 26 -25.89 9.32 -18.06
CA LEU A 26 -26.55 10.20 -17.11
C LEU A 26 -25.63 11.33 -16.64
N LYS A 27 -24.39 11.00 -16.26
CA LYS A 27 -23.36 11.97 -15.88
C LYS A 27 -23.02 12.96 -17.00
N GLU A 28 -22.78 12.47 -18.21
CA GLU A 28 -22.30 13.29 -19.35
C GLU A 28 -23.41 14.16 -19.95
N ARG A 29 -24.63 13.64 -20.02
CA ARG A 29 -25.74 14.27 -20.75
C ARG A 29 -26.79 14.89 -19.83
N GLU A 30 -26.71 14.61 -18.53
CA GLU A 30 -27.61 15.13 -17.50
C GLU A 30 -29.09 14.95 -17.89
N LEU A 31 -29.84 16.05 -17.96
CA LEU A 31 -31.26 16.08 -18.34
C LEU A 31 -31.52 15.66 -19.79
N TRP A 32 -30.48 15.57 -20.62
CA TRP A 32 -30.55 15.17 -22.04
C TRP A 32 -30.21 13.69 -22.27
N THR A 33 -30.10 12.91 -21.20
CA THR A 33 -29.89 11.47 -21.27
C THR A 33 -31.02 10.82 -22.06
N LYS A 34 -30.67 9.88 -22.95
CA LYS A 34 -31.66 9.24 -23.83
C LYS A 34 -32.70 8.51 -22.98
N LYS A 35 -33.97 8.66 -23.36
CA LYS A 35 -35.08 7.95 -22.72
C LYS A 35 -34.88 6.44 -22.89
N GLY A 36 -35.19 5.68 -21.84
CA GLY A 36 -34.96 4.24 -21.80
C GLY A 36 -33.49 3.83 -21.60
N GLU A 37 -32.60 4.77 -21.28
CA GLU A 37 -31.24 4.38 -20.86
C GLU A 37 -31.33 3.69 -19.49
N VAL A 38 -30.82 2.46 -19.44
CA VAL A 38 -30.89 1.59 -18.26
C VAL A 38 -29.76 1.96 -17.30
N LEU A 39 -30.12 2.29 -16.07
CA LEU A 39 -29.20 2.60 -14.96
C LEU A 39 -28.95 1.37 -14.08
N LEU A 40 -29.98 0.55 -13.83
CA LEU A 40 -29.87 -0.68 -13.05
C LEU A 40 -30.56 -1.82 -13.82
N LEU A 41 -29.95 -3.00 -13.81
CA LEU A 41 -30.49 -4.24 -14.39
C LEU A 41 -30.93 -5.17 -13.26
N ALA A 42 -32.10 -5.78 -13.36
CA ALA A 42 -32.54 -6.84 -12.44
C ALA A 42 -31.94 -8.20 -12.83
N ASP A 43 -31.99 -9.16 -11.91
CA ASP A 43 -31.67 -10.56 -12.18
C ASP A 43 -32.53 -11.07 -13.35
N GLY A 44 -31.85 -11.47 -14.44
CA GLY A 44 -32.49 -11.85 -15.71
C GLY A 44 -32.32 -10.84 -16.86
N GLY A 45 -31.63 -9.71 -16.62
CA GLY A 45 -31.26 -8.75 -17.68
C GLY A 45 -32.35 -7.73 -18.04
N TYR A 46 -33.44 -7.69 -17.28
CA TYR A 46 -34.48 -6.66 -17.39
C TYR A 46 -34.01 -5.34 -16.75
N SER A 47 -34.56 -4.21 -17.19
CA SER A 47 -34.26 -2.91 -16.58
C SER A 47 -34.96 -2.78 -15.21
N ALA A 48 -34.17 -2.64 -14.14
CA ALA A 48 -34.66 -2.33 -12.78
C ALA A 48 -34.83 -0.82 -12.56
N LEU A 49 -34.02 -0.01 -13.23
CA LEU A 49 -34.11 1.44 -13.23
C LEU A 49 -33.72 1.98 -14.59
N GLU A 50 -34.59 2.77 -15.20
CA GLU A 50 -34.32 3.44 -16.48
C GLU A 50 -34.74 4.92 -16.43
N VAL A 51 -34.14 5.72 -17.31
CA VAL A 51 -34.52 7.12 -17.49
C VAL A 51 -35.88 7.20 -18.18
N ALA A 52 -36.92 7.43 -17.38
CA ALA A 52 -38.30 7.45 -17.84
C ALA A 52 -38.61 8.63 -18.79
N PRO A 53 -39.49 8.46 -19.80
CA PRO A 53 -40.18 9.57 -20.45
C PRO A 53 -41.13 10.29 -19.48
N PRO A 54 -41.48 11.57 -19.72
CA PRO A 54 -42.35 12.31 -18.80
C PRO A 54 -43.76 11.70 -18.70
N ARG A 55 -44.12 11.27 -17.48
CA ARG A 55 -45.41 10.81 -16.89
C ARG A 55 -45.81 9.34 -17.07
N GLY A 56 -46.13 8.65 -15.94
CA GLY A 56 -46.67 7.27 -15.98
C GLY A 56 -47.41 6.60 -14.78
N ARG A 57 -47.09 6.81 -13.49
CA ARG A 57 -47.74 6.33 -12.23
C ARG A 57 -47.65 4.83 -11.82
N ARG A 58 -47.32 4.63 -10.51
CA ARG A 58 -47.53 3.51 -9.53
C ARG A 58 -46.42 2.44 -9.48
N GLY A 59 -45.91 1.93 -8.35
CA GLY A 59 -46.11 2.13 -6.90
C GLY A 59 -45.68 0.83 -6.13
N GLY A 60 -45.08 0.95 -4.93
CA GLY A 60 -44.99 -0.14 -3.91
C GLY A 60 -43.59 -0.57 -3.40
N PRO A 61 -43.30 -0.59 -2.08
CA PRO A 61 -41.98 -0.89 -1.49
C PRO A 61 -41.89 -2.21 -0.68
N GLY A 62 -40.68 -2.75 -0.48
CA GLY A 62 -40.35 -3.83 0.47
C GLY A 62 -38.85 -4.08 0.63
N SER A 63 -38.28 -3.70 1.79
CA SER A 63 -36.86 -3.60 2.16
C SER A 63 -36.15 -4.92 2.51
N LEU A 64 -34.80 -4.93 2.56
CA LEU A 64 -33.89 -5.38 3.64
C LEU A 64 -32.43 -4.96 3.29
N PRO A 65 -31.45 -4.85 4.22
CA PRO A 65 -30.27 -3.99 4.05
C PRO A 65 -28.94 -4.72 3.72
N LEU A 66 -28.08 -4.14 2.86
CA LEU A 66 -26.65 -4.52 2.74
C LEU A 66 -25.67 -3.33 2.56
N GLY A 67 -24.49 -3.45 3.18
CA GLY A 67 -23.41 -2.46 3.26
C GLY A 67 -22.16 -3.03 3.94
N ALA A 68 -21.76 -4.23 3.54
CA ALA A 68 -20.75 -5.05 4.23
C ALA A 68 -19.68 -5.58 3.25
N VAL A 69 -18.41 -5.39 3.60
CA VAL A 69 -17.23 -5.95 2.91
C VAL A 69 -16.82 -7.22 3.65
N ARG A 70 -16.72 -8.35 2.95
CA ARG A 70 -16.16 -9.59 3.49
C ARG A 70 -14.66 -9.65 3.19
N LEU A 71 -13.84 -9.67 4.22
CA LEU A 71 -12.40 -9.95 4.12
C LEU A 71 -12.22 -11.46 4.26
N ILE A 72 -11.77 -12.10 3.19
CA ILE A 72 -11.49 -13.54 3.17
C ILE A 72 -10.12 -13.75 3.82
N ALA A 73 -10.06 -14.58 4.85
CA ALA A 73 -8.77 -14.98 5.41
C ALA A 73 -8.05 -15.88 4.39
N GLY A 74 -6.98 -15.37 3.76
CA GLY A 74 -6.09 -16.20 2.96
C GLY A 74 -5.59 -17.37 3.81
N GLY A 75 -5.89 -18.59 3.39
CA GLY A 75 -5.51 -19.81 4.10
C GLY A 75 -4.00 -20.03 4.02
N GLY A 76 -3.25 -19.54 5.00
CA GLY A 76 -1.79 -19.72 5.05
C GLY A 76 -1.30 -19.68 6.48
N THR A 77 -0.90 -20.86 6.99
CA THR A 77 -0.29 -21.08 8.30
C THR A 77 0.96 -20.22 8.50
N VAL A 78 0.90 -19.28 9.45
CA VAL A 78 2.09 -18.62 9.99
C VAL A 78 2.73 -19.59 10.98
N ALA A 79 3.90 -20.14 10.63
CA ALA A 79 4.70 -20.97 11.54
C ALA A 79 5.33 -20.08 12.63
N GLY A 80 4.55 -19.74 13.65
CA GLY A 80 5.02 -19.19 14.91
C GLY A 80 5.29 -20.33 15.90
N THR A 81 6.55 -20.54 16.24
CA THR A 81 6.99 -21.39 17.34
C THR A 81 6.37 -20.89 18.65
N HIS A 82 5.28 -21.52 19.10
CA HIS A 82 4.88 -21.79 20.49
C HIS A 82 3.42 -22.26 20.51
N GLY A 83 3.20 -23.58 20.47
CA GLY A 83 2.12 -24.30 21.16
C GLY A 83 0.68 -23.75 21.18
N HIS A 84 0.18 -23.11 20.11
CA HIS A 84 -1.25 -22.86 19.95
C HIS A 84 -1.71 -23.27 18.55
N GLU A 85 -2.69 -24.16 18.54
CA GLU A 85 -3.37 -24.75 17.39
C GLU A 85 -3.86 -23.66 16.40
N PRO A 86 -3.67 -23.83 15.08
CA PRO A 86 -4.05 -22.81 14.10
C PRO A 86 -5.57 -22.85 13.94
N THR A 87 -6.28 -21.99 14.65
CA THR A 87 -7.70 -21.76 14.35
C THR A 87 -7.82 -21.28 12.91
N LEU A 88 -8.51 -22.08 12.07
CA LEU A 88 -8.95 -21.66 10.73
C LEU A 88 -9.53 -20.25 10.85
N GLY A 89 -8.88 -19.28 10.20
CA GLY A 89 -9.18 -17.86 10.37
C GLY A 89 -10.60 -17.57 9.94
N ALA A 90 -11.51 -17.34 10.89
CA ALA A 90 -12.86 -16.88 10.61
C ALA A 90 -12.80 -15.58 9.79
N ASP A 91 -13.57 -15.54 8.69
CA ASP A 91 -13.70 -14.35 7.84
C ASP A 91 -14.17 -13.14 8.65
N ILE A 92 -13.58 -11.98 8.38
CA ILE A 92 -13.94 -10.73 9.02
C ILE A 92 -14.85 -9.95 8.07
N ILE A 93 -16.03 -9.56 8.54
CA ILE A 93 -16.91 -8.64 7.83
C ILE A 93 -16.71 -7.24 8.38
N CYS A 94 -16.35 -6.30 7.52
CA CYS A 94 -16.24 -4.88 7.81
C CYS A 94 -17.42 -4.13 7.19
N ARG A 95 -18.19 -3.40 8.00
CA ARG A 95 -19.24 -2.49 7.49
C ARG A 95 -18.64 -1.12 7.27
N ILE A 96 -18.67 -0.61 6.05
CA ILE A 96 -18.12 0.69 5.65
C ILE A 96 -19.28 1.56 5.16
N SER A 97 -19.34 2.79 5.66
CA SER A 97 -20.30 3.82 5.23
C SER A 97 -19.55 5.03 4.69
N VAL A 98 -20.28 6.08 4.29
CA VAL A 98 -19.75 7.34 3.74
C VAL A 98 -18.67 7.97 4.63
N SER A 99 -18.77 7.80 5.95
CA SER A 99 -17.81 8.34 6.91
C SER A 99 -16.57 7.46 7.11
N GLY A 100 -16.59 6.18 6.71
CA GLY A 100 -15.53 5.19 6.95
C GLY A 100 -16.06 3.91 7.60
N ILE A 101 -15.20 3.16 8.29
CA ILE A 101 -15.58 1.90 8.96
C ILE A 101 -16.51 2.14 10.16
N LEU A 102 -17.61 1.38 10.22
CA LEU A 102 -18.61 1.43 11.30
C LEU A 102 -18.43 0.28 12.31
N SER A 103 -18.20 -0.93 11.82
CA SER A 103 -17.99 -2.14 12.62
C SER A 103 -17.13 -3.17 11.87
N ALA A 104 -16.44 -4.02 12.62
CA ALA A 104 -15.83 -5.25 12.12
C ALA A 104 -16.20 -6.42 13.05
N GLY A 105 -16.62 -7.54 12.48
CA GLY A 105 -17.03 -8.74 13.23
C GLY A 105 -16.70 -10.02 12.46
N ARG A 106 -16.81 -11.17 13.13
CA ARG A 106 -16.62 -12.49 12.48
C ARG A 106 -17.90 -12.91 11.77
N TYR A 107 -17.76 -13.54 10.61
CA TYR A 107 -18.86 -14.22 9.94
C TYR A 107 -18.93 -15.68 10.38
N TYR A 108 -20.06 -16.10 10.95
CA TYR A 108 -20.39 -17.51 11.09
C TYR A 108 -21.39 -17.86 9.98
N ALA A 109 -21.00 -18.79 9.11
CA ALA A 109 -21.94 -19.36 8.16
C ALA A 109 -22.91 -20.26 8.94
N GLU A 110 -24.21 -19.97 8.79
CA GLU A 110 -25.40 -20.71 9.30
C GLU A 110 -26.07 -20.20 10.58
N ASP A 111 -27.39 -20.04 10.44
CA ASP A 111 -28.43 -19.69 11.41
C ASP A 111 -28.27 -20.34 12.79
N GLN A 112 -27.85 -19.56 13.80
CA GLN A 112 -28.35 -19.69 15.17
C GLN A 112 -28.59 -18.31 15.78
N ALA A 113 -29.72 -17.72 15.41
CA ALA A 113 -30.37 -16.69 16.21
C ALA A 113 -30.98 -17.33 17.47
N LEU A 114 -30.16 -17.58 18.49
CA LEU A 114 -30.61 -17.84 19.85
C LEU A 114 -29.64 -17.14 20.81
N ASP A 115 -30.19 -16.18 21.55
CA ASP A 115 -29.61 -15.42 22.65
C ASP A 115 -28.66 -14.25 22.30
N GLY A 116 -29.12 -13.05 22.67
CA GLY A 116 -28.50 -11.76 22.42
C GLY A 116 -27.27 -11.47 23.28
N GLU A 117 -26.18 -12.20 23.07
CA GLU A 117 -24.88 -11.85 23.64
C GLU A 117 -23.81 -11.63 22.57
N LYS A 118 -23.52 -10.34 22.33
CA LYS A 118 -22.26 -9.79 21.80
C LYS A 118 -21.57 -10.68 20.76
N GLU A 119 -22.04 -10.62 19.51
CA GLU A 119 -21.23 -10.94 18.34
C GLU A 119 -19.82 -10.39 18.54
N SER A 120 -18.80 -11.23 18.29
CA SER A 120 -17.39 -10.97 18.56
C SER A 120 -16.86 -9.79 17.72
N GLN A 121 -17.27 -8.58 18.10
CA GLN A 121 -16.93 -7.33 17.46
C GLN A 121 -15.50 -7.00 17.83
N PHE A 122 -14.66 -6.78 16.83
CA PHE A 122 -13.31 -6.32 17.06
C PHE A 122 -13.34 -4.86 17.52
N ASP A 123 -12.45 -4.50 18.46
CA ASP A 123 -12.25 -3.09 18.78
C ASP A 123 -11.55 -2.41 17.59
N ILE A 124 -12.30 -1.58 16.88
CA ILE A 124 -11.85 -0.85 15.69
C ILE A 124 -11.64 0.65 15.98
N GLN A 125 -11.50 1.04 17.25
CA GLN A 125 -11.31 2.44 17.62
C GLN A 125 -10.08 3.10 16.96
N HIS A 126 -9.07 2.31 16.60
CA HIS A 126 -7.87 2.75 15.87
C HIS A 126 -8.11 2.98 14.37
N LEU A 127 -9.14 2.35 13.80
CA LEU A 127 -9.51 2.48 12.38
C LEU A 127 -10.67 3.47 12.17
N ARG A 128 -11.30 3.95 13.24
CA ARG A 128 -12.38 4.92 13.12
C ARG A 128 -11.84 6.27 12.62
N PRO A 129 -12.57 6.95 11.72
CA PRO A 129 -12.22 8.30 11.27
C PRO A 129 -12.11 9.25 12.47
N ARG A 130 -10.95 9.85 12.68
CA ARG A 130 -10.70 10.85 13.72
C ARG A 130 -10.24 12.15 13.09
N ARG A 131 -10.67 13.28 13.64
CA ARG A 131 -10.18 14.60 13.18
C ARG A 131 -8.67 14.66 13.38
N GLY A 132 -7.93 14.90 12.29
CA GLY A 132 -6.46 14.97 12.30
C GLY A 132 -5.73 13.65 12.07
N SER A 133 -6.42 12.51 11.93
CA SER A 133 -5.80 11.24 11.51
C SER A 133 -6.43 10.74 10.22
N LEU A 134 -5.58 10.36 9.27
CA LEU A 134 -5.98 9.77 7.98
C LEU A 134 -6.07 8.24 8.04
N HIS A 135 -5.78 7.61 9.19
CA HIS A 135 -5.74 6.14 9.31
C HIS A 135 -7.05 5.48 8.89
N GLY A 136 -8.19 6.00 9.38
CA GLY A 136 -9.50 5.45 9.01
C GLY A 136 -9.89 5.69 7.55
N ALA A 137 -9.42 6.79 6.95
CA ALA A 137 -9.63 7.05 5.53
C ALA A 137 -8.80 6.11 4.65
N TRP A 138 -7.53 5.87 5.02
CA TRP A 138 -6.67 4.89 4.35
C TRP A 138 -7.24 3.48 4.44
N PHE A 139 -7.67 3.06 5.63
CA PHE A 139 -8.27 1.75 5.82
C PHE A 139 -9.55 1.59 4.97
N ALA A 140 -10.49 2.53 5.07
CA ALA A 140 -11.75 2.46 4.33
C ALA A 140 -11.52 2.46 2.82
N SER A 141 -10.62 3.32 2.33
CA SER A 141 -10.24 3.39 0.91
C SER A 141 -9.65 2.08 0.41
N THR A 142 -8.72 1.49 1.18
CA THR A 142 -8.07 0.23 0.81
C THR A 142 -9.04 -0.95 0.86
N ALA A 143 -9.90 -1.01 1.88
CA ALA A 143 -10.88 -2.09 2.03
C ALA A 143 -11.95 -2.04 0.93
N VAL A 144 -12.40 -0.84 0.54
CA VAL A 144 -13.31 -0.65 -0.60
C VAL A 144 -12.62 -1.01 -1.91
N ALA A 145 -11.37 -0.58 -2.11
CA ALA A 145 -10.61 -0.93 -3.30
C ALA A 145 -10.38 -2.45 -3.41
N TYR A 146 -10.02 -3.10 -2.31
CA TYR A 146 -9.92 -4.56 -2.23
C TYR A 146 -11.23 -5.25 -2.61
N ALA A 147 -12.36 -4.78 -2.08
CA ALA A 147 -13.68 -5.35 -2.39
C ALA A 147 -14.00 -5.22 -3.88
N MET A 148 -13.74 -4.05 -4.48
CA MET A 148 -13.94 -3.81 -5.91
C MET A 148 -13.03 -4.71 -6.77
N ALA A 149 -11.77 -4.91 -6.36
CA ALA A 149 -10.81 -5.73 -7.09
C ALA A 149 -11.10 -7.23 -7.02
N THR A 150 -11.55 -7.73 -5.87
CA THR A 150 -11.71 -9.18 -5.63
C THR A 150 -13.12 -9.70 -5.87
N THR A 151 -14.14 -8.92 -5.51
CA THR A 151 -15.54 -9.35 -5.57
C THR A 151 -16.34 -8.64 -6.65
N GLN A 152 -15.73 -7.67 -7.36
CA GLN A 152 -16.42 -6.73 -8.26
C GLN A 152 -17.61 -6.02 -7.60
N ALA A 153 -17.70 -6.07 -6.26
CA ALA A 153 -18.76 -5.44 -5.51
C ALA A 153 -18.49 -3.94 -5.50
N VAL A 154 -19.38 -3.19 -6.16
CA VAL A 154 -19.37 -1.74 -6.11
C VAL A 154 -19.83 -1.31 -4.72
N LEU A 155 -18.91 -0.93 -3.83
CA LEU A 155 -19.25 -0.18 -2.61
C LEU A 155 -19.37 1.32 -2.96
N TRP A 156 -20.49 1.66 -3.59
CA TRP A 156 -20.84 3.02 -4.04
C TRP A 156 -21.14 4.00 -2.90
N ASP A 157 -21.29 3.49 -1.68
CA ASP A 157 -21.63 4.28 -0.51
C ASP A 157 -20.44 5.09 0.04
N TYR A 158 -19.22 4.60 -0.21
CA TYR A 158 -17.97 5.26 0.16
C TYR A 158 -17.23 5.71 -1.10
N VAL A 159 -16.91 7.01 -1.17
CA VAL A 159 -16.07 7.56 -2.22
C VAL A 159 -14.65 7.61 -1.69
N ILE A 160 -13.73 6.96 -2.39
CA ILE A 160 -12.31 7.10 -2.09
C ILE A 160 -11.94 8.57 -2.30
N PRO A 161 -11.40 9.26 -1.28
CA PRO A 161 -11.00 10.66 -1.38
C PRO A 161 -10.07 10.92 -2.58
N SER A 162 -10.32 11.98 -3.35
CA SER A 162 -9.57 12.26 -4.59
C SER A 162 -8.08 12.46 -4.34
N ASP A 163 -7.72 13.02 -3.18
CA ASP A 163 -6.35 13.19 -2.75
C ASP A 163 -5.62 11.87 -2.50
N ILE A 164 -6.35 10.81 -2.12
CA ILE A 164 -5.82 9.44 -2.01
C ILE A 164 -5.69 8.81 -3.41
N LEU A 165 -6.64 9.04 -4.32
CA LEU A 165 -6.60 8.52 -5.68
C LEU A 165 -5.46 9.16 -6.51
N ASP A 166 -5.32 10.48 -6.44
CA ASP A 166 -4.25 11.22 -7.11
C ASP A 166 -2.88 10.74 -6.62
N PHE A 167 -2.76 10.46 -5.32
CA PHE A 167 -1.54 9.91 -4.75
C PHE A 167 -1.29 8.46 -5.17
N ALA A 168 -2.33 7.61 -5.24
CA ALA A 168 -2.21 6.22 -5.67
C ALA A 168 -1.83 6.06 -7.15
N THR A 169 -1.98 7.12 -7.96
CA THR A 169 -1.59 7.14 -9.38
C THR A 169 -0.30 7.91 -9.65
N ALA A 170 0.21 8.68 -8.69
CA ALA A 170 1.41 9.49 -8.87
C ALA A 170 2.69 8.63 -8.79
N GLU A 171 3.62 8.86 -9.72
CA GLU A 171 4.98 8.29 -9.66
C GLU A 171 5.78 8.96 -8.54
N THR A 172 5.92 8.28 -7.40
CA THR A 172 6.45 8.90 -6.17
C THR A 172 7.75 8.30 -5.67
N VAL A 173 8.01 7.02 -5.92
CA VAL A 173 9.16 6.31 -5.33
C VAL A 173 10.27 6.12 -6.36
N PRO A 174 11.49 6.66 -6.15
CA PRO A 174 12.62 6.44 -7.05
C PRO A 174 13.03 4.95 -7.10
N CYS A 175 13.22 4.41 -8.31
CA CYS A 175 13.55 2.99 -8.48
C CYS A 175 14.88 2.59 -7.85
N GLY A 176 15.86 3.50 -7.85
CA GLY A 176 17.15 3.28 -7.21
C GLY A 176 17.06 3.11 -5.71
N VAL A 177 16.10 3.76 -5.06
CA VAL A 177 15.84 3.57 -3.63
C VAL A 177 15.32 2.16 -3.36
N LEU A 178 14.43 1.63 -4.20
CA LEU A 178 13.93 0.26 -4.05
C LEU A 178 15.04 -0.78 -4.18
N VAL A 179 16.02 -0.54 -5.04
CA VAL A 179 17.22 -1.38 -5.17
C VAL A 179 18.11 -1.27 -3.94
N LEU A 180 18.32 -0.06 -3.41
CA LEU A 180 19.11 0.13 -2.17
C LEU A 180 18.47 -0.56 -0.96
N LEU A 181 17.13 -0.54 -0.86
CA LEU A 181 16.38 -1.23 0.19
C LEU A 181 16.35 -2.76 0.00
N GLY A 182 16.80 -3.27 -1.15
CA GLY A 182 16.73 -4.69 -1.50
C GLY A 182 15.31 -5.19 -1.80
N LEU A 183 14.39 -4.27 -2.10
CA LEU A 183 13.02 -4.60 -2.53
C LEU A 183 12.98 -4.98 -4.01
N ALA A 184 13.79 -4.31 -4.85
CA ALA A 184 13.88 -4.52 -6.29
C ALA A 184 15.27 -5.00 -6.71
N ASP A 185 15.33 -5.87 -7.72
CA ASP A 185 16.59 -6.27 -8.32
C ASP A 185 17.09 -5.23 -9.34
N ASN A 186 18.40 -5.18 -9.57
CA ASN A 186 19.00 -4.33 -10.61
C ASN A 186 18.45 -4.62 -12.01
N ALA A 187 17.96 -5.85 -12.24
CA ALA A 187 17.33 -6.25 -13.51
C ALA A 187 15.98 -5.53 -13.75
N ASP A 188 15.25 -5.20 -12.68
CA ASP A 188 13.94 -4.57 -12.76
C ASP A 188 14.03 -3.04 -12.97
N ALA A 189 15.21 -2.46 -12.70
CA ALA A 189 15.52 -1.04 -12.85
C ALA A 189 16.83 -0.81 -13.64
N PRO A 190 16.91 -1.23 -14.93
CA PRO A 190 18.15 -1.12 -15.71
C PRO A 190 18.61 0.33 -15.90
N GLN A 191 17.68 1.29 -15.91
CA GLN A 191 17.99 2.72 -16.03
C GLN A 191 18.65 3.34 -14.78
N TRP A 192 18.60 2.63 -13.64
CA TRP A 192 19.21 3.07 -12.39
C TRP A 192 20.67 2.65 -12.28
N VAL A 193 21.07 1.56 -12.95
CA VAL A 193 22.40 0.97 -12.83
C VAL A 193 23.44 2.06 -13.09
N PRO A 194 24.19 2.50 -12.06
CA PRO A 194 25.27 3.45 -12.26
C PRO A 194 26.24 2.79 -13.25
N GLY A 195 26.61 3.50 -14.32
CA GLY A 195 27.52 3.00 -15.35
C GLY A 195 28.89 2.64 -14.75
N GLY A 196 28.99 1.41 -14.25
CA GLY A 196 30.07 0.94 -13.41
C GLY A 196 29.50 0.37 -12.11
N THR A 197 29.33 -0.96 -12.07
CA THR A 197 29.23 -1.72 -10.82
C THR A 197 30.21 -1.15 -9.79
N PRO A 198 29.76 -0.50 -8.70
CA PRO A 198 30.64 -0.35 -7.57
C PRO A 198 30.96 -1.78 -7.14
N SER A 199 32.24 -2.13 -7.15
CA SER A 199 32.74 -3.39 -6.59
C SER A 199 32.01 -3.64 -5.28
N PRO A 200 31.48 -4.86 -5.03
CA PRO A 200 30.77 -5.15 -3.80
C PRO A 200 31.68 -4.71 -2.66
N VAL A 201 31.25 -3.70 -1.89
CA VAL A 201 31.90 -3.39 -0.63
C VAL A 201 31.73 -4.67 0.16
N PRO A 202 32.79 -5.42 0.47
CA PRO A 202 32.63 -6.66 1.19
C PRO A 202 31.96 -6.28 2.50
N ARG A 203 30.77 -6.85 2.71
CA ARG A 203 30.08 -6.83 3.99
C ARG A 203 31.09 -7.41 4.95
N ARG A 204 31.77 -6.52 5.69
CA ARG A 204 32.92 -6.86 6.52
C ARG A 204 32.39 -7.77 7.61
N GLU A 205 32.49 -9.07 7.39
CA GLU A 205 32.23 -10.08 8.40
C GLU A 205 33.04 -9.66 9.62
N SER A 206 32.31 -9.38 10.70
CA SER A 206 32.83 -9.01 12.01
C SER A 206 33.44 -10.23 12.71
N SER A 207 34.36 -10.91 12.04
CA SER A 207 35.12 -12.04 12.58
C SER A 207 36.48 -12.13 11.88
N GLY A 208 37.30 -11.13 12.16
CA GLY A 208 38.69 -11.09 11.75
C GLY A 208 39.35 -9.91 12.42
N LEU A 209 39.91 -10.15 13.61
CA LEU A 209 41.00 -9.31 14.12
C LEU A 209 41.93 -8.99 12.94
N PRO A 210 42.43 -7.75 12.80
CA PRO A 210 43.40 -7.47 11.76
C PRO A 210 44.59 -8.38 12.03
N ALA A 211 44.72 -9.44 11.22
CA ALA A 211 45.95 -10.18 11.12
C ALA A 211 46.94 -9.15 10.59
N ILE A 212 47.64 -8.54 11.55
CA ILE A 212 48.77 -7.68 11.31
C ILE A 212 49.66 -8.50 10.38
N ASP A 213 49.88 -7.98 9.18
CA ASP A 213 50.77 -8.53 8.17
C ASP A 213 52.23 -8.36 8.66
N LEU A 214 52.53 -8.98 9.80
CA LEU A 214 53.78 -8.89 10.57
C LEU A 214 54.87 -9.79 9.97
N PHE A 215 54.64 -10.37 8.78
CA PHE A 215 55.51 -11.37 8.19
C PHE A 215 56.15 -10.98 6.85
N THR A 216 55.78 -9.84 6.24
CA THR A 216 56.36 -9.38 4.98
C THR A 216 57.50 -8.36 5.14
N ASP A 217 57.76 -7.84 6.34
CA ASP A 217 58.76 -6.79 6.57
C ASP A 217 60.13 -7.28 7.08
N ARG A 218 60.41 -8.59 7.02
CA ARG A 218 61.63 -9.18 7.60
C ARG A 218 62.81 -9.34 6.64
N ARG A 219 62.79 -8.73 5.44
CA ARG A 219 63.82 -8.98 4.41
C ARG A 219 64.61 -7.79 3.87
N THR A 220 64.48 -6.58 4.39
CA THR A 220 65.33 -5.44 3.92
C THR A 220 65.89 -4.54 5.02
N VAL A 221 66.24 -5.10 6.19
CA VAL A 221 67.11 -4.41 7.14
C VAL A 221 68.49 -5.06 7.14
N THR A 222 69.23 -4.83 6.05
CA THR A 222 70.69 -4.83 6.13
C THR A 222 71.09 -3.58 6.89
N THR A 223 71.51 -3.80 8.14
CA THR A 223 72.00 -2.82 9.10
C THR A 223 73.17 -2.00 8.53
N THR A 224 72.92 -0.75 8.16
CA THR A 224 73.93 0.30 8.23
C THR A 224 73.91 0.88 9.65
N LYS A 225 74.99 0.63 10.40
CA LYS A 225 75.27 1.26 11.70
C LYS A 225 75.39 2.79 11.49
N ASP A 226 74.98 3.55 12.51
CA ASP A 226 74.89 5.02 12.60
C ASP A 226 73.62 5.67 12.03
N GLN A 227 72.49 5.45 12.71
CA GLN A 227 71.35 6.37 12.62
C GLN A 227 70.92 6.81 14.01
N ASP A 228 70.97 8.12 14.27
CA ASP A 228 70.58 8.71 15.54
C ASP A 228 69.17 8.28 15.96
N PRO A 229 68.95 7.91 17.23
CA PRO A 229 67.64 7.47 17.72
C PRO A 229 66.57 8.56 17.58
N VAL A 230 66.97 9.82 17.51
CA VAL A 230 66.11 10.98 17.26
C VAL A 230 65.58 10.96 15.82
N VAL A 231 66.44 10.72 14.83
CA VAL A 231 66.08 10.68 13.41
C VAL A 231 65.22 9.45 13.09
N ALA A 232 65.48 8.31 13.74
CA ALA A 232 64.63 7.13 13.62
C ALA A 232 63.22 7.36 14.18
N ARG A 233 63.11 8.05 15.33
CA ARG A 233 61.83 8.42 15.95
C ARG A 233 61.06 9.45 15.10
N GLU A 234 61.76 10.40 14.49
CA GLU A 234 61.18 11.39 13.60
C GLU A 234 60.62 10.76 12.32
N ARG A 235 61.38 9.87 11.67
CA ARG A 235 60.89 9.09 10.51
C ARG A 235 59.71 8.18 10.85
N ALA A 236 59.74 7.56 12.03
CA ALA A 236 58.61 6.75 12.50
C ALA A 236 57.35 7.60 12.73
N SER A 237 57.51 8.80 13.28
CA SER A 237 56.42 9.77 13.44
C SER A 237 55.87 10.25 12.10
N GLU A 238 56.74 10.54 11.13
CA GLU A 238 56.32 11.01 9.80
C GLU A 238 55.61 9.92 8.99
N ASN A 239 56.12 8.68 9.05
CA ASN A 239 55.45 7.52 8.45
C ASN A 239 54.08 7.26 9.10
N HIS A 240 53.95 7.45 10.42
CA HIS A 240 52.66 7.34 11.10
C HIS A 240 51.68 8.44 10.64
N ARG A 241 52.12 9.70 10.55
CA ARG A 241 51.30 10.81 10.03
C ARG A 241 50.85 10.55 8.60
N ARG A 242 51.75 10.09 7.73
CA ARG A 242 51.41 9.73 6.34
C ARG A 242 50.36 8.62 6.28
N ARG A 243 50.51 7.56 7.07
CA ARG A 243 49.51 6.47 7.15
C ARG A 243 48.16 6.95 7.69
N MET A 244 48.15 7.88 8.63
CA MET A 244 46.91 8.48 9.15
C MET A 244 46.25 9.35 8.09
N ALA A 245 47.00 10.19 7.38
CA ALA A 245 46.49 11.02 6.28
C ALA A 245 45.94 10.16 5.12
N GLU A 246 46.63 9.07 4.75
CA GLU A 246 46.16 8.12 3.73
C GLU A 246 44.84 7.46 4.14
N ARG A 247 44.70 7.06 5.43
CA ARG A 247 43.45 6.49 5.96
C ARG A 247 42.30 7.50 6.02
N GLU A 248 42.56 8.72 6.45
CA GLU A 248 41.54 9.79 6.50
C GLU A 248 41.01 10.10 5.10
N GLU A 249 41.92 10.17 4.13
CA GLU A 249 41.62 10.41 2.73
C GLU A 249 40.84 9.23 2.10
N GLU A 250 41.17 7.98 2.46
CA GLU A 250 40.39 6.80 2.10
C GLU A 250 38.97 6.85 2.66
N VAL A 251 38.82 7.12 3.97
CA VAL A 251 37.50 7.25 4.62
C VAL A 251 36.67 8.36 3.97
N ARG A 252 37.31 9.48 3.61
CA ARG A 252 36.66 10.60 2.92
C ARG A 252 36.19 10.22 1.52
N ARG A 253 37.01 9.51 0.75
CA ARG A 253 36.64 9.01 -0.59
C ARG A 253 35.49 8.00 -0.51
N ASP A 254 35.54 7.08 0.44
CA ASP A 254 34.47 6.11 0.67
C ASP A 254 33.16 6.78 1.08
N HIS A 255 33.23 7.78 1.96
CA HIS A 255 32.04 8.54 2.36
C HIS A 255 31.45 9.35 1.20
N ALA A 256 32.30 9.96 0.36
CA ALA A 256 31.87 10.66 -0.84
C ALA A 256 31.24 9.70 -1.87
N ALA A 257 31.84 8.54 -2.10
CA ALA A 257 31.32 7.52 -3.01
C ALA A 257 29.95 6.98 -2.55
N ARG A 258 29.80 6.65 -1.26
CA ARG A 258 28.51 6.25 -0.67
C ARG A 258 27.47 7.36 -0.78
N SER A 259 27.87 8.59 -0.46
CA SER A 259 26.99 9.76 -0.57
C SER A 259 26.52 10.00 -2.01
N ALA A 260 27.42 9.87 -2.99
CA ALA A 260 27.09 10.02 -4.40
C ALA A 260 26.15 8.90 -4.88
N HIS A 261 26.37 7.67 -4.43
CA HIS A 261 25.50 6.53 -4.75
C HIS A 261 24.07 6.74 -4.22
N VAL A 262 23.92 7.20 -2.97
CA VAL A 262 22.61 7.53 -2.39
C VAL A 262 21.95 8.70 -3.13
N MET A 263 22.68 9.75 -3.48
CA MET A 263 22.11 10.89 -4.21
C MET A 263 21.65 10.52 -5.60
N ALA A 264 22.41 9.67 -6.30
CA ALA A 264 21.99 9.13 -7.57
C ALA A 264 20.66 8.35 -7.39
N ALA A 265 20.50 7.58 -6.30
CA ALA A 265 19.33 6.72 -6.09
C ALA A 265 18.06 7.56 -5.93
N LEU A 266 18.18 8.65 -5.17
CA LEU A 266 17.10 9.61 -4.98
C LEU A 266 16.74 10.35 -6.29
N ALA A 267 17.71 10.54 -7.19
CA ALA A 267 17.51 11.20 -8.48
C ALA A 267 17.01 10.26 -9.60
N SER A 268 16.86 8.96 -9.31
CA SER A 268 16.42 7.97 -10.31
C SER A 268 14.97 8.16 -10.75
N SER A 269 14.59 7.50 -11.85
CA SER A 269 13.20 7.51 -12.34
C SER A 269 12.26 7.00 -11.27
N ARG A 270 11.12 7.66 -11.09
CA ARG A 270 10.11 7.25 -10.12
C ARG A 270 9.20 6.17 -10.71
N TRP A 271 8.71 5.27 -9.87
CA TRP A 271 7.75 4.24 -10.22
C TRP A 271 6.37 4.56 -9.68
N ASP A 272 5.36 4.07 -10.38
CA ASP A 272 3.97 4.07 -10.01
C ASP A 272 3.70 3.10 -8.84
N PRO A 273 2.75 3.40 -7.94
CA PRO A 273 2.46 2.56 -6.77
C PRO A 273 2.09 1.10 -7.10
N PRO A 274 1.34 0.77 -8.17
CA PRO A 274 1.11 -0.62 -8.58
C PRO A 274 2.39 -1.40 -8.88
N ARG A 275 3.35 -0.81 -9.62
CA ARG A 275 4.64 -1.44 -9.87
C ARG A 275 5.48 -1.63 -8.60
N VAL A 276 5.45 -0.66 -7.69
CA VAL A 276 6.09 -0.79 -6.36
C VAL A 276 5.45 -1.92 -5.56
N ALA A 277 4.12 -1.99 -5.54
CA ALA A 277 3.34 -3.01 -4.84
C ALA A 277 3.71 -4.43 -5.29
N ALA A 278 3.80 -4.67 -6.59
CA ALA A 278 4.18 -5.98 -7.14
C ALA A 278 5.59 -6.42 -6.72
N THR A 279 6.51 -5.45 -6.62
CA THR A 279 7.90 -5.70 -6.21
C THR A 279 8.00 -5.95 -4.71
N SER A 280 7.32 -5.14 -3.90
CA SER A 280 7.20 -5.34 -2.46
C SER A 280 6.49 -6.64 -2.09
N LEU A 281 5.50 -7.09 -2.87
CA LEU A 281 4.84 -8.37 -2.67
C LEU A 281 5.83 -9.53 -2.80
N ARG A 282 6.66 -9.54 -3.86
CA ARG A 282 7.72 -10.55 -4.03
C ARG A 282 8.68 -10.58 -2.84
N TRP A 283 9.05 -9.41 -2.32
CA TRP A 283 9.89 -9.30 -1.13
C TRP A 283 9.19 -9.84 0.13
N LEU A 284 7.92 -9.51 0.34
CA LEU A 284 7.12 -10.01 1.47
C LEU A 284 6.94 -11.54 1.43
N GLN A 285 6.79 -12.10 0.23
CA GLN A 285 6.73 -13.55 0.02
C GLN A 285 8.07 -14.22 0.30
N GLY A 286 9.17 -13.63 -0.17
CA GLY A 286 10.53 -14.11 0.13
C GLY A 286 10.87 -14.06 1.63
N GLY A 287 10.31 -13.09 2.36
CA GLY A 287 10.43 -12.97 3.81
C GLY A 287 9.46 -13.83 4.63
N GLY A 288 8.54 -14.56 3.98
CA GLY A 288 7.52 -15.38 4.66
C GLY A 288 6.44 -14.59 5.40
N HIS A 289 6.27 -13.30 5.08
CA HIS A 289 5.26 -12.42 5.68
C HIS A 289 3.88 -12.56 5.04
N VAL A 290 3.83 -13.03 3.79
CA VAL A 290 2.62 -13.30 3.01
C VAL A 290 2.80 -14.67 2.35
N ASP A 291 1.71 -15.41 2.20
CA ASP A 291 1.75 -16.70 1.52
C ASP A 291 2.20 -16.54 0.05
N THR A 292 3.16 -17.36 -0.34
CA THR A 292 3.69 -17.49 -1.70
C THR A 292 2.64 -17.92 -2.73
N SER A 293 1.51 -18.49 -2.28
CA SER A 293 0.40 -18.90 -3.14
C SER A 293 -0.38 -17.73 -3.74
N LEU A 294 -0.38 -16.56 -3.09
CA LEU A 294 -1.17 -15.38 -3.49
C LEU A 294 -0.43 -14.61 -4.57
N LYS A 295 -0.96 -14.60 -5.80
CA LYS A 295 -0.28 -13.98 -6.95
C LYS A 295 -0.61 -12.50 -7.14
N PRO A 296 -1.89 -12.07 -7.16
CA PRO A 296 -2.19 -10.66 -7.32
C PRO A 296 -2.00 -9.89 -6.00
N PRO A 297 -1.55 -8.62 -6.05
CA PRO A 297 -1.49 -7.75 -4.88
C PRO A 297 -2.82 -7.62 -4.13
N SER A 298 -3.95 -7.71 -4.84
CA SER A 298 -5.29 -7.67 -4.27
C SER A 298 -5.54 -8.81 -3.28
N GLU A 299 -5.20 -10.06 -3.61
CA GLU A 299 -5.36 -11.19 -2.70
C GLU A 299 -4.50 -11.06 -1.44
N ALA A 300 -3.24 -10.64 -1.61
CA ALA A 300 -2.34 -10.37 -0.50
C ALA A 300 -2.85 -9.24 0.41
N ALA A 301 -3.47 -8.21 -0.15
CA ALA A 301 -4.05 -7.11 0.60
C ALA A 301 -5.19 -7.59 1.54
N GLY A 302 -5.96 -8.62 1.17
CA GLY A 302 -6.98 -9.20 2.04
C GLY A 302 -6.39 -9.75 3.34
N ALA A 303 -5.31 -10.53 3.25
CA ALA A 303 -4.59 -11.06 4.41
C ALA A 303 -3.96 -9.95 5.27
N LEU A 304 -3.42 -8.91 4.62
CA LEU A 304 -2.83 -7.75 5.30
C LEU A 304 -3.89 -6.88 6.01
N LEU A 305 -5.03 -6.64 5.38
CA LEU A 305 -6.17 -5.93 5.97
C LEU A 305 -6.72 -6.69 7.19
N HIS A 306 -6.79 -8.02 7.09
CA HIS A 306 -7.19 -8.88 8.20
C HIS A 306 -6.23 -8.74 9.41
N ARG A 307 -4.92 -8.64 9.15
CA ARG A 307 -3.92 -8.36 10.21
C ARG A 307 -4.08 -6.96 10.80
N ILE A 308 -4.30 -5.94 9.98
CA ILE A 308 -4.51 -4.54 10.39
C ILE A 308 -5.73 -4.38 11.32
N VAL A 309 -6.81 -5.12 11.07
CA VAL A 309 -7.99 -5.11 11.95
C VAL A 309 -7.66 -5.71 13.33
N ARG A 310 -6.79 -6.73 13.38
CA ARG A 310 -6.44 -7.46 14.62
C ARG A 310 -5.32 -6.81 15.43
N GLU A 311 -4.38 -6.12 14.79
CA GLU A 311 -3.17 -5.56 15.42
C GLU A 311 -3.15 -4.02 15.32
N PRO A 312 -3.62 -3.29 16.35
CA PRO A 312 -3.69 -1.83 16.31
C PRO A 312 -2.33 -1.13 16.16
N ALA A 313 -1.28 -1.66 16.81
CA ALA A 313 0.07 -1.10 16.73
C ALA A 313 0.67 -1.23 15.32
N PHE A 314 0.46 -2.39 14.68
CA PHE A 314 0.88 -2.63 13.31
C PHE A 314 0.11 -1.72 12.33
N ALA A 315 -1.22 -1.62 12.51
CA ALA A 315 -2.06 -0.71 11.73
C ALA A 315 -1.57 0.74 11.80
N ALA A 316 -1.29 1.24 13.00
CA ALA A 316 -0.78 2.60 13.19
C ALA A 316 0.55 2.81 12.44
N SER A 317 1.50 1.88 12.57
CA SER A 317 2.80 2.00 11.90
C SER A 317 2.70 1.99 10.36
N VAL A 318 1.84 1.13 9.80
CA VAL A 318 1.58 1.08 8.35
C VAL A 318 0.92 2.37 7.86
N PHE A 319 -0.08 2.90 8.57
CA PHE A 319 -0.76 4.12 8.14
C PHE A 319 0.07 5.38 8.38
N ASP A 320 0.90 5.41 9.43
CA ASP A 320 1.88 6.48 9.64
C ASP A 320 2.90 6.49 8.50
N MET A 321 3.35 5.31 8.04
CA MET A 321 4.20 5.20 6.86
C MET A 321 3.52 5.77 5.60
N LEU A 322 2.23 5.49 5.37
CA LEU A 322 1.48 6.09 4.26
C LEU A 322 1.34 7.61 4.38
N VAL A 323 1.19 8.15 5.60
CA VAL A 323 1.14 9.60 5.83
C VAL A 323 2.50 10.24 5.53
N VAL A 324 3.60 9.66 6.01
CA VAL A 324 4.95 10.17 5.73
C VAL A 324 5.26 10.07 4.23
N TRP A 325 4.87 8.96 3.58
CA TRP A 325 5.04 8.78 2.15
C TRP A 325 4.28 9.84 1.37
N ARG A 326 3.01 10.02 1.66
CA ARG A 326 2.20 11.06 1.04
C ARG A 326 2.79 12.46 1.25
N ALA A 327 3.32 12.75 2.43
CA ALA A 327 3.92 14.06 2.72
C ALA A 327 5.10 14.37 1.79
N TRP A 328 6.06 13.45 1.61
CA TRP A 328 7.19 13.71 0.69
C TRP A 328 6.78 13.70 -0.78
N ALA A 329 5.77 12.92 -1.15
CA ALA A 329 5.23 12.92 -2.50
C ALA A 329 4.58 14.26 -2.86
N SER A 330 3.86 14.87 -1.92
CA SER A 330 3.19 16.16 -2.10
C SER A 330 4.12 17.37 -1.97
N ALA A 331 5.28 17.24 -1.32
CA ALA A 331 6.19 18.35 -1.02
C ALA A 331 6.93 18.93 -2.25
N GLY A 332 6.78 18.34 -3.44
CA GLY A 332 7.40 18.82 -4.69
C GLY A 332 8.92 18.64 -4.78
N SER A 333 9.63 18.65 -3.66
CA SER A 333 11.06 18.31 -3.55
C SER A 333 11.34 16.81 -3.64
N GLY A 334 10.30 15.98 -3.55
CA GLY A 334 10.40 14.53 -3.62
C GLY A 334 11.07 13.91 -2.40
N MET A 335 11.51 12.66 -2.55
CA MET A 335 12.11 11.89 -1.48
C MET A 335 13.55 12.37 -1.19
N GLY A 336 13.81 12.72 0.07
CA GLY A 336 15.13 13.10 0.57
C GLY A 336 15.80 12.00 1.41
N ARG A 337 17.07 12.23 1.77
CA ARG A 337 17.86 11.35 2.66
C ARG A 337 17.18 10.98 3.99
N PRO A 338 16.52 11.89 4.74
CA PRO A 338 15.87 11.50 5.99
C PRO A 338 14.73 10.52 5.78
N HIS A 339 14.03 10.59 4.64
CA HIS A 339 12.98 9.64 4.29
C HIS A 339 13.56 8.27 3.97
N LEU A 340 14.74 8.19 3.34
CA LEU A 340 15.43 6.93 3.10
C LEU A 340 15.78 6.21 4.41
N GLY A 341 16.34 6.93 5.39
CA GLY A 341 16.63 6.35 6.70
C GLY A 341 15.38 5.88 7.45
N ALA A 342 14.25 6.58 7.29
CA ALA A 342 12.97 6.14 7.85
C ALA A 342 12.44 4.86 7.17
N LEU A 343 12.64 4.72 5.86
CA LEU A 343 12.28 3.49 5.12
C LEU A 343 13.17 2.30 5.50
N GLU A 344 14.48 2.52 5.67
CA GLU A 344 15.41 1.48 6.11
C GLU A 344 15.04 0.92 7.49
N ALA A 345 14.55 1.78 8.40
CA ALA A 345 14.11 1.38 9.73
C ALA A 345 12.77 0.62 9.73
N HIS A 346 11.91 0.86 8.73
CA HIS A 346 10.52 0.39 8.67
C HIS A 346 10.17 -0.22 7.29
N ILE A 347 11.05 -1.09 6.80
CA ILE A 347 10.93 -1.68 5.46
C ILE A 347 9.67 -2.56 5.32
N LEU A 348 9.29 -3.27 6.39
CA LEU A 348 8.13 -4.15 6.40
C LEU A 348 6.84 -3.32 6.25
N GLU A 349 6.73 -2.25 7.01
CA GLU A 349 5.57 -1.36 7.01
C GLU A 349 5.45 -0.61 5.69
N PHE A 350 6.59 -0.22 5.09
CA PHE A 350 6.61 0.34 3.74
C PHE A 350 6.18 -0.67 2.68
N ALA A 351 6.69 -1.91 2.73
CA ALA A 351 6.30 -2.95 1.80
C ALA A 351 4.79 -3.23 1.87
N VAL A 352 4.23 -3.33 3.08
CA VAL A 352 2.79 -3.51 3.29
C VAL A 352 2.00 -2.29 2.81
N ALA A 353 2.42 -1.07 3.18
CA ALA A 353 1.81 0.17 2.72
C ALA A 353 1.76 0.25 1.18
N SER A 354 2.83 -0.19 0.50
CA SER A 354 2.88 -0.19 -0.96
C SER A 354 1.90 -1.17 -1.57
N VAL A 355 1.70 -2.36 -0.99
CA VAL A 355 0.68 -3.32 -1.44
C VAL A 355 -0.73 -2.74 -1.30
N LEU A 356 -1.04 -2.13 -0.16
CA LEU A 356 -2.34 -1.48 0.07
C LEU A 356 -2.59 -0.34 -0.93
N LEU A 357 -1.58 0.51 -1.15
CA LEU A 357 -1.68 1.62 -2.10
C LEU A 357 -1.79 1.15 -3.55
N GLY A 358 -1.08 0.09 -3.91
CA GLY A 358 -1.17 -0.53 -5.24
C GLY A 358 -2.59 -1.01 -5.56
N VAL A 359 -3.26 -1.65 -4.61
CA VAL A 359 -4.66 -2.07 -4.77
C VAL A 359 -5.60 -0.88 -4.98
N VAL A 360 -5.38 0.24 -4.28
CA VAL A 360 -6.13 1.47 -4.53
C VAL A 360 -5.86 2.01 -5.95
N GLY A 361 -4.60 1.98 -6.40
CA GLY A 361 -4.22 2.39 -7.75
C GLY A 361 -4.82 1.53 -8.86
N GLU A 362 -4.93 0.21 -8.67
CA GLU A 362 -5.56 -0.71 -9.61
C GLU A 362 -7.05 -0.38 -9.84
N VAL A 363 -7.76 0.04 -8.78
CA VAL A 363 -9.19 0.38 -8.86
C VAL A 363 -9.46 1.67 -9.62
N VAL A 364 -8.53 2.63 -9.61
CA VAL A 364 -8.65 3.87 -10.41
C VAL A 364 -8.76 3.56 -11.91
N VAL A 365 -8.07 2.51 -12.37
CA VAL A 365 -8.02 2.12 -13.78
C VAL A 365 -9.13 1.11 -14.14
N SER A 366 -9.79 0.53 -13.13
CA SER A 366 -10.84 -0.47 -13.33
C SER A 366 -12.19 0.14 -13.73
N GLU A 367 -12.91 -0.52 -14.64
CA GLU A 367 -14.27 -0.13 -15.05
C GLU A 367 -15.25 -0.06 -13.86
N VAL A 368 -15.04 -0.90 -12.84
CA VAL A 368 -15.84 -0.95 -11.61
C VAL A 368 -15.64 0.32 -10.76
N GLY A 369 -14.41 0.84 -10.70
CA GLY A 369 -14.10 2.09 -9.99
C GLY A 369 -14.71 3.30 -10.70
N VAL A 370 -14.64 3.34 -12.03
CA VAL A 370 -15.28 4.38 -12.85
C VAL A 370 -16.79 4.37 -12.68
N LEU A 371 -17.42 3.20 -12.67
CA LEU A 371 -18.86 3.05 -12.44
C LEU A 371 -19.28 3.55 -11.04
N ALA A 372 -18.52 3.19 -10.00
CA ALA A 372 -18.78 3.65 -8.64
C ALA A 372 -18.72 5.18 -8.54
N ALA A 373 -17.68 5.79 -9.13
CA ALA A 373 -17.50 7.23 -9.15
C ALA A 373 -18.64 7.94 -9.92
N ASP A 374 -19.00 7.42 -11.09
CA ASP A 374 -20.10 7.94 -11.91
C ASP A 374 -21.43 7.86 -11.13
N MET A 375 -21.71 6.75 -10.46
CA MET A 375 -22.91 6.59 -9.61
C MET A 375 -22.97 7.62 -8.49
N THR A 376 -21.90 7.78 -7.72
CA THR A 376 -21.91 8.71 -6.59
C THR A 376 -22.01 10.17 -7.03
N GLU A 377 -21.35 10.53 -8.15
CA GLU A 377 -21.48 11.85 -8.77
C GLU A 377 -22.91 12.11 -9.24
N CYS A 378 -23.55 11.12 -9.87
CA CYS A 378 -24.95 11.20 -10.27
C CYS A 378 -25.88 11.41 -9.05
N MET A 379 -25.68 10.66 -7.97
CA MET A 379 -26.51 10.77 -6.77
C MET A 379 -26.28 12.06 -5.96
N THR A 380 -25.09 12.66 -6.04
CA THR A 380 -24.82 13.98 -5.44
C THR A 380 -25.46 15.12 -6.24
N ARG A 381 -25.47 15.02 -7.58
CA ARG A 381 -26.14 15.98 -8.48
C ARG A 381 -27.67 15.88 -8.41
N TRP A 382 -28.24 14.67 -8.40
CA TRP A 382 -29.69 14.45 -8.36
C TRP A 382 -30.14 13.82 -7.04
N LYS A 383 -30.52 14.68 -6.09
CA LYS A 383 -30.96 14.23 -4.76
C LYS A 383 -32.33 13.57 -4.77
N THR A 384 -33.26 14.09 -5.57
CA THR A 384 -34.63 13.58 -5.65
C THR A 384 -34.99 13.20 -7.07
N VAL A 385 -35.68 12.07 -7.20
CA VAL A 385 -36.29 11.62 -8.45
C VAL A 385 -37.78 11.45 -8.28
N ARG A 386 -38.52 11.73 -9.34
CA ARG A 386 -39.94 11.41 -9.39
C ARG A 386 -40.05 9.98 -9.91
N SER A 387 -40.53 9.07 -9.06
CA SER A 387 -40.89 7.71 -9.47
C SER A 387 -41.95 7.81 -10.58
N GLY A 388 -41.62 7.21 -11.72
CA GLY A 388 -42.36 7.26 -12.98
C GLY A 388 -43.81 6.89 -12.85
#